data_AF-A0A6G3SB59-F1
#
_entry.id   AF-A0A6G3SB59-F1
#
_cell.length_a   1.000
_cell.length_b   1.000
_cell.length_c   1.000
_cell.angle_alpha   90.00
_cell.angle_beta   90.00
_cell.angle_gamma   90.00
#
_symmetry.space_group_name_H-M   'P 1'
#
loop_
_entity.id
_entity.type
_entity.pdbx_description
1 polymer ?
#
loop_
_entity_poly.entity_id
_entity_poly.type
_entity_poly.pdbx_seq_one_letter_code
_entity_poly.pdbx_strand_id
1 'polypeptide(L)'
;MRDSHRAEAERLLARAVEEEVRRSGGRTDGSVLLSRARGALDAMAQSAAEEYGAYTRALDEAAAGQMTFGERFAQHGGSTPLQVAGVGAVTAALADLLLGTGTGVAVGTGAAVAV
;
A
#
# COMPACT_ATOMS: atom_id res chain seq x y z
N MET A 1 13.19 16.55 2.46
CA MET A 1 11.81 16.09 2.19
C MET A 1 11.60 15.98 0.69
N ARG A 2 10.89 14.96 0.18
CA ARG A 2 10.56 14.86 -1.26
C ARG A 2 9.64 15.98 -1.71
N ASP A 3 9.79 16.43 -2.95
CA ASP A 3 9.01 17.55 -3.50
C ASP A 3 7.50 17.29 -3.52
N SER A 4 7.08 16.05 -3.79
CA SER A 4 5.67 15.66 -3.76
C SER A 4 5.04 15.81 -2.38
N HIS A 5 5.75 15.38 -1.33
CA HIS A 5 5.28 15.50 0.06
C HIS A 5 5.31 16.96 0.51
N ARG A 6 6.32 17.72 0.08
CA ARG A 6 6.41 19.16 0.34
C ARG A 6 5.22 19.91 -0.26
N ALA A 7 4.93 19.66 -1.53
CA ALA A 7 3.82 20.32 -2.22
C ALA A 7 2.46 19.99 -1.57
N GLU A 8 2.25 18.75 -1.12
CA GLU A 8 1.03 18.39 -0.38
C GLU A 8 0.94 19.09 0.99
N ALA A 9 2.04 19.15 1.73
CA ALA A 9 2.09 19.87 3.01
C ALA A 9 1.76 21.36 2.83
N GLU A 10 2.32 22.00 1.80
CA GLU A 10 2.04 23.40 1.49
C GLU A 10 0.57 23.63 1.07
N ARG A 11 -0.05 22.69 0.34
CA ARG A 11 -1.50 22.73 0.02
C ARG A 11 -2.38 22.61 1.26
N LEU A 12 -2.02 21.72 2.20
CA LEU A 12 -2.73 21.57 3.46
C LEU A 12 -2.59 22.84 4.32
N LEU A 13 -1.40 23.42 4.37
CA LEU A 13 -1.12 24.68 5.07
C LEU A 13 -1.96 25.84 4.54
N ALA A 14 -2.04 26.01 3.22
CA ALA A 14 -2.86 27.06 2.61
C ALA A 14 -4.33 26.94 3.04
N ARG A 15 -4.90 25.73 2.93
CA ARG A 15 -6.28 25.45 3.37
C ARG A 15 -6.48 25.73 4.86
N ALA A 16 -5.55 25.32 5.71
CA ALA A 16 -5.63 25.56 7.14
C ALA A 16 -5.61 27.06 7.49
N VAL A 17 -4.78 27.85 6.79
CA VAL A 17 -4.75 29.31 6.95
C VAL A 17 -6.05 29.96 6.50
N GLU A 18 -6.61 29.55 5.37
CA GLU A 18 -7.91 30.03 4.88
C GLU A 18 -9.03 29.75 5.90
N GLU A 19 -9.06 28.56 6.48
CA GLU A 19 -9.98 28.21 7.57
C GLU A 19 -9.77 29.09 8.80
N GLU A 20 -8.53 29.36 9.19
CA GLU A 20 -8.23 30.18 10.37
C GLU A 20 -8.62 31.66 10.17
N VAL A 21 -8.38 32.23 8.99
CA VAL A 21 -8.81 33.60 8.67
C VAL A 21 -10.33 33.73 8.74
N ARG A 22 -11.06 32.74 8.20
CA ARG A 22 -12.52 32.68 8.28
C ARG A 22 -13.01 32.54 9.72
N ARG A 23 -12.44 31.61 10.50
CA ARG A 23 -12.78 31.43 11.93
C ARG A 23 -12.52 32.71 12.74
N SER A 24 -11.42 33.39 12.45
CA SER A 24 -11.03 34.62 13.13
C SER A 24 -11.83 35.85 12.70
N GLY A 25 -12.75 35.72 11.73
CA GLY A 25 -13.55 36.84 11.23
C GLY A 25 -12.72 37.96 10.60
N GLY A 26 -11.59 37.61 9.97
CA GLY A 26 -10.68 38.58 9.36
C GLY A 26 -9.71 39.28 10.34
N ARG A 27 -9.71 38.93 11.63
CA ARG A 27 -8.75 39.50 12.62
C ARG A 27 -7.31 39.03 12.43
N THR A 28 -7.11 38.00 11.62
CA THR A 28 -5.81 37.40 11.35
C THR A 28 -5.42 37.66 9.91
N ASP A 29 -4.21 38.18 9.68
CA ASP A 29 -3.66 38.35 8.34
C ASP A 29 -3.18 36.99 7.80
N GLY A 30 -3.92 36.45 6.83
CA GLY A 30 -3.62 35.16 6.23
C GLY A 30 -2.27 35.12 5.50
N SER A 31 -1.83 36.23 4.90
CA SER A 31 -0.56 36.26 4.17
C SER A 31 0.64 36.15 5.11
N VAL A 32 0.59 36.87 6.24
CA VAL A 32 1.60 36.83 7.29
C VAL A 32 1.61 35.46 7.95
N LEU A 33 0.43 34.90 8.26
CA LEU A 33 0.31 33.59 8.88
C LEU A 33 0.87 32.48 7.96
N LEU A 34 0.53 32.51 6.66
CA LEU A 34 1.02 31.54 5.69
C LEU A 34 2.54 31.61 5.52
N SER A 35 3.11 32.81 5.45
CA SER A 35 4.56 33.02 5.37
C SER A 35 5.27 32.42 6.60
N ARG A 36 4.77 32.73 7.80
CA ARG A 36 5.30 32.17 9.05
C ARG A 36 5.19 30.65 9.08
N ALA A 37 4.06 30.10 8.65
CA ALA A 37 3.82 28.67 8.68
C ALA A 37 4.69 27.89 7.68
N ARG A 38 5.00 28.48 6.51
CA ARG A 38 6.00 27.95 5.58
C ARG A 38 7.41 27.93 6.19
N GLY A 39 7.82 29.01 6.86
CA GLY A 39 9.09 29.03 7.57
C GLY A 39 9.18 27.98 8.68
N ALA A 40 8.07 27.72 9.39
CA ALA A 40 8.00 26.64 10.37
C ALA A 40 8.09 25.25 9.71
N LEU A 41 7.42 25.04 8.58
CA LEU A 41 7.52 23.80 7.79
C LEU A 41 8.97 23.57 7.33
N ASP A 42 9.67 24.61 6.90
CA ASP A 42 11.07 24.53 6.49
C ASP A 42 11.97 24.10 7.65
N ALA A 43 11.77 24.72 8.82
CA ALA A 43 12.51 24.35 10.03
C ALA A 43 12.25 22.88 10.43
N MET A 44 10.99 22.43 10.37
CA MET A 44 10.63 21.03 10.64
C MET A 44 11.25 20.08 9.63
N ALA A 45 11.23 20.42 8.34
CA ALA A 45 11.81 19.61 7.28
C ALA A 45 13.33 19.48 7.43
N GLN A 46 13.99 20.55 7.88
CA GLN A 46 15.43 20.54 8.16
C GLN A 46 15.75 19.69 9.39
N SER A 47 15.00 19.85 10.49
CA SER A 47 15.25 19.06 11.71
C SER A 47 14.98 17.57 11.52
N ALA A 48 14.03 17.21 10.66
CA ALA A 48 13.66 15.83 10.37
C ALA A 48 14.38 15.25 9.14
N ALA A 49 15.38 15.95 8.58
CA ALA A 49 15.98 15.56 7.30
C ALA A 49 16.61 14.16 7.34
N GLU A 50 17.33 13.83 8.41
CA GLU A 50 17.98 12.54 8.60
C GLU A 50 16.94 11.42 8.72
N GLU A 51 15.96 11.58 9.60
CA GLU A 51 14.93 10.57 9.85
C GLU A 51 13.98 10.36 8.68
N TYR A 52 13.59 11.45 8.02
CA TYR A 52 12.82 11.37 6.78
C TYR A 52 13.62 10.67 5.67
N GLY A 53 14.93 10.91 5.61
CA GLY A 53 15.84 10.22 4.69
C GLY A 53 15.90 8.72 4.98
N ALA A 54 16.02 8.32 6.24
CA ALA A 54 15.98 6.91 6.64
C ALA A 54 14.62 6.25 6.28
N TYR A 55 13.52 6.93 6.59
CA TYR A 55 12.17 6.47 6.26
C TYR A 55 11.98 6.26 4.75
N THR A 56 12.35 7.26 3.94
CA THR A 56 12.16 7.16 2.48
C THR A 56 13.07 6.11 1.86
N ARG A 57 14.29 5.92 2.38
CA ARG A 57 15.17 4.83 1.97
C ARG A 57 14.56 3.47 2.29
N ALA A 58 14.01 3.29 3.48
CA ALA A 58 13.32 2.04 3.84
C ALA A 58 12.09 1.77 2.95
N LEU A 59 11.35 2.82 2.56
CA LEU A 59 10.26 2.68 1.58
C LEU A 59 10.77 2.27 0.19
N ASP A 60 11.87 2.85 -0.26
CA ASP A 60 12.46 2.52 -1.57
C ASP A 60 13.00 1.09 -1.59
N GLU A 61 13.66 0.66 -0.52
CA GLU A 61 14.13 -0.72 -0.33
C GLU A 61 12.98 -1.71 -0.27
N ALA A 62 11.90 -1.39 0.46
CA ALA A 62 10.71 -2.22 0.53
C ALA A 62 10.05 -2.34 -0.86
N ALA A 63 9.91 -1.23 -1.59
CA ALA A 63 9.36 -1.22 -2.94
C ALA A 63 10.24 -2.02 -3.92
N ALA A 64 11.56 -1.90 -3.83
CA ALA A 64 12.52 -2.66 -4.64
C ALA A 64 12.51 -4.17 -4.31
N GLY A 65 12.26 -4.53 -3.05
CA GLY A 65 12.13 -5.91 -2.60
C GLY A 65 10.76 -6.54 -2.91
N GLN A 66 9.76 -5.77 -3.32
CA GLN A 66 8.45 -6.29 -3.72
C GLN A 66 8.54 -6.89 -5.13
N MET A 67 9.00 -8.14 -5.22
CA MET A 67 8.78 -8.94 -6.41
C MET A 67 7.28 -9.15 -6.60
N THR A 68 6.77 -8.80 -7.78
CA THR A 68 5.37 -9.09 -8.11
C THR A 68 5.14 -10.61 -8.09
N PHE A 69 3.91 -11.04 -7.82
CA PHE A 69 3.56 -12.46 -7.85
C PHE A 69 3.96 -13.12 -9.18
N GLY A 70 3.83 -12.39 -10.29
CA GLY A 70 4.25 -12.84 -11.62
C GLY A 70 5.77 -13.03 -11.74
N GLU A 71 6.58 -12.10 -11.24
CA GLU A 71 8.05 -12.24 -11.23
C GLU A 71 8.51 -13.35 -10.30
N ARG A 72 7.85 -13.52 -9.15
CA ARG A 72 8.12 -14.61 -8.21
C ARG A 72 7.78 -15.96 -8.83
N PHE A 73 6.64 -16.06 -9.53
CA PHE A 73 6.21 -17.26 -10.24
C PHE A 73 7.11 -17.58 -11.44
N ALA A 74 7.58 -16.57 -12.17
CA ALA A 74 8.53 -16.74 -13.26
C ALA A 74 9.93 -17.16 -12.78
N GLN A 75 10.43 -16.61 -11.65
CA GLN A 75 11.69 -17.05 -11.03
C GLN A 75 11.59 -18.45 -10.42
N HIS A 76 10.47 -18.76 -9.76
CA HIS A 76 10.19 -20.09 -9.21
C HIS A 76 9.50 -20.97 -10.26
N GLY A 77 9.90 -20.87 -11.54
CA GLY A 77 9.40 -21.63 -12.68
C GLY A 77 9.52 -23.15 -12.49
N GLY A 78 8.72 -23.67 -11.57
CA GLY A 78 8.71 -25.04 -11.11
C GLY A 78 7.38 -25.62 -11.54
N SER A 79 7.45 -26.68 -12.33
CA SER A 79 6.32 -27.54 -12.68
C SER A 79 5.58 -28.08 -11.46
N THR A 80 6.14 -27.96 -10.25
CA THR A 80 5.65 -28.55 -9.00
C THR A 80 4.26 -28.05 -8.57
N PRO A 81 3.97 -26.75 -8.40
CA PRO A 81 2.61 -26.29 -8.10
C PRO A 81 1.58 -26.67 -9.19
N LEU A 82 1.96 -26.65 -10.46
CA LEU A 82 1.11 -27.12 -11.56
C LEU A 82 0.86 -28.63 -11.50
N GLN A 83 1.86 -29.42 -11.11
CA GLN A 83 1.74 -30.87 -10.92
C GLN A 83 0.88 -31.21 -9.70
N VAL A 84 1.03 -30.50 -8.58
CA VAL A 84 0.19 -30.69 -7.39
C VAL A 84 -1.26 -30.33 -7.70
N ALA A 85 -1.50 -29.21 -8.39
CA ALA A 85 -2.83 -28.82 -8.84
C ALA A 85 -3.42 -29.86 -9.82
N GLY A 86 -2.63 -30.35 -10.77
CA GLY A 86 -3.05 -31.39 -11.71
C GLY A 86 -3.40 -32.72 -11.03
N VAL A 87 -2.54 -33.18 -10.11
CA VAL A 87 -2.79 -34.39 -9.31
C VAL A 87 -4.06 -34.20 -8.48
N GLY A 88 -4.21 -33.06 -7.80
CA GLY A 88 -5.40 -32.74 -7.00
C GLY A 88 -6.69 -32.72 -7.81
N ALA A 89 -6.67 -32.15 -9.02
CA ALA A 89 -7.83 -32.15 -9.91
C ALA A 89 -8.21 -33.56 -10.38
N VAL A 90 -7.22 -34.41 -10.68
CA VAL A 90 -7.44 -35.80 -11.07
C VAL A 90 -7.99 -36.61 -9.90
N THR A 91 -7.44 -36.47 -8.69
CA THR A 91 -7.97 -37.16 -7.50
C THR A 91 -9.37 -36.69 -7.14
N ALA A 92 -9.69 -35.41 -7.28
CA ALA A 92 -11.04 -34.89 -7.05
C ALA A 92 -12.04 -35.48 -8.07
N ALA A 93 -11.70 -35.45 -9.36
CA ALA A 93 -12.54 -36.03 -10.40
C ALA A 93 -12.76 -37.54 -10.20
N LEU A 94 -11.73 -38.27 -9.76
CA LEU A 94 -11.84 -39.70 -9.44
C LEU A 94 -12.67 -39.95 -8.17
N ALA A 95 -12.54 -39.10 -7.15
CA ALA A 95 -13.35 -39.20 -5.95
C ALA A 95 -14.84 -38.95 -6.25
N ASP A 96 -15.14 -37.95 -7.08
CA ASP A 96 -16.51 -37.65 -7.52
C ASP A 96 -17.11 -38.83 -8.34
N LEU A 97 -16.29 -39.51 -9.14
CA LEU A 97 -16.72 -40.68 -9.93
C LEU A 97 -16.91 -41.95 -9.08
N LEU A 98 -16.04 -42.18 -8.10
CA LEU A 98 -16.04 -43.39 -7.28
C LEU A 98 -17.04 -43.34 -6.12
N LEU A 99 -17.29 -42.17 -5.55
CA LEU A 99 -18.21 -42.02 -4.41
C LEU A 99 -19.66 -41.70 -4.83
N GLY A 100 -19.91 -41.29 -6.08
CA GLY A 100 -21.27 -41.10 -6.60
C GLY A 100 -22.11 -40.06 -5.84
N THR A 101 -21.47 -39.05 -5.24
CA THR A 101 -22.12 -38.04 -4.38
C THR A 101 -22.20 -36.68 -5.07
N GLY A 102 -23.42 -36.20 -5.33
CA GLY A 102 -23.68 -34.95 -6.03
C GLY A 102 -23.15 -33.70 -5.31
N THR A 103 -22.53 -32.81 -6.09
CA THR A 103 -22.29 -31.34 -6.00
C THR A 103 -21.96 -30.62 -4.67
N GLY A 104 -22.20 -31.20 -3.49
CA GLY A 104 -22.12 -30.49 -2.20
C GLY A 104 -20.71 -30.41 -1.59
N VAL A 105 -19.82 -31.37 -1.89
CA VAL A 105 -18.47 -31.41 -1.29
C VAL A 105 -17.47 -30.53 -2.05
N ALA A 106 -17.73 -30.24 -3.33
CA ALA A 106 -16.89 -29.44 -4.21
C ALA A 106 -16.65 -27.99 -3.72
N VAL A 107 -17.58 -27.43 -2.94
CA VAL A 107 -17.47 -26.05 -2.43
C VAL A 107 -16.62 -25.98 -1.16
N GLY A 108 -16.60 -27.04 -0.34
CA GLY A 108 -15.90 -27.06 0.95
C GLY A 108 -14.38 -27.20 0.82
N THR A 109 -13.91 -27.98 -0.16
CA THR A 109 -12.47 -28.22 -0.36
C THR A 109 -11.77 -27.05 -1.08
N GLY A 110 -12.48 -26.32 -1.95
CA GLY A 110 -11.96 -25.09 -2.57
C GLY A 110 -11.62 -24.00 -1.55
N ALA A 111 -12.37 -23.92 -0.44
CA ALA A 111 -12.10 -22.96 0.63
C ALA A 111 -10.87 -23.34 1.48
N ALA A 112 -10.53 -24.63 1.58
CA ALA A 112 -9.40 -25.11 2.38
C ALA A 112 -8.04 -24.97 1.67
N VAL A 113 -8.04 -24.88 0.34
CA VAL A 113 -6.80 -24.67 -0.46
C VAL A 113 -6.57 -23.18 -0.75
N ALA A 114 -7.52 -22.31 -0.39
CA ALA A 114 -7.44 -20.86 -0.59
C ALA A 114 -6.73 -20.11 0.57
N VAL A 115 -6.26 -20.80 1.62
CA VAL A 115 -5.45 -20.23 2.71
C VAL A 115 -4.00 -20.67 2.57
#